data_AF-A0A2N5A4A1-F1
#
_entry.id   AF-A0A2N5A4A1-F1
#
_cell.length_a   1.000
_cell.length_b   1.000
_cell.length_c   1.000
_cell.angle_alpha   90.00
_cell.angle_beta   90.00
_cell.angle_gamma   90.00
#
_symmetry.space_group_name_H-M   'P 1'
#
loop_
_entity.id
_entity.type
_entity.pdbx_description
1 polymer ?
#
loop_
_entity_poly.entity_id
_entity_poly.type
_entity_poly.pdbx_seq_one_letter_code
_entity_poly.pdbx_strand_id
1 'polypeptide(L)'
;VMNGAKCTNPQWKEQGLNSENFIAFNLTERIQLIGGTWYGGEMKKGMFSIMNYLLPLKGIASMHCSANVGEKGDVAIFFGLSGTGKTTLSTDPKRRLIGDDEHGWDDDGVFNFEGGCYAKTIKLSEAAEPDIYHAIRRNALLENVVVRADGTIDFDDGSKTENTRVSYPIDHIDNIVKPVSKAGHATKVIFLTADAFGVL
;
A
#
# COMPACT_ATOMS: atom_id res chain seq x y z
N VAL A 1 10.36 -8.34 -12.16
CA VAL A 1 10.44 -6.86 -12.18
C VAL A 1 11.88 -6.45 -12.35
N MET A 2 12.21 -5.61 -13.34
CA MET A 2 13.53 -5.01 -13.51
C MET A 2 13.43 -3.51 -13.24
N ASN A 3 14.13 -3.03 -12.22
CA ASN A 3 14.15 -1.61 -11.86
C ASN A 3 15.43 -0.96 -12.40
N GLY A 4 15.27 -0.24 -13.51
CA GLY A 4 16.28 0.57 -14.17
C GLY A 4 16.05 2.06 -13.95
N ALA A 5 15.64 2.50 -12.75
CA ALA A 5 15.37 3.92 -12.44
C ALA A 5 16.48 4.91 -12.88
N LYS A 6 17.72 4.43 -13.05
CA LYS A 6 18.86 5.23 -13.55
C LYS A 6 18.86 5.50 -15.06
N CYS A 7 18.13 4.74 -15.87
CA CYS A 7 18.05 4.97 -17.31
C CYS A 7 16.75 5.69 -17.69
N THR A 8 16.77 6.39 -18.82
CA THR A 8 15.59 6.99 -19.45
C THR A 8 15.55 6.58 -20.93
N ASN A 9 14.42 6.82 -21.59
CA ASN A 9 14.24 6.57 -23.02
C ASN A 9 14.36 7.88 -23.81
N PRO A 10 15.50 8.17 -24.44
CA PRO A 10 15.69 9.41 -25.20
C PRO A 10 14.86 9.49 -26.50
N GLN A 11 14.35 8.37 -27.01
CA GLN A 11 13.54 8.32 -28.25
C GLN A 11 12.02 8.30 -27.99
N TRP A 12 11.59 8.72 -26.79
CA TRP A 12 10.20 8.58 -26.37
C TRP A 12 9.21 9.33 -27.28
N LYS A 13 9.62 10.48 -27.86
CA LYS A 13 8.77 11.27 -28.75
C LYS A 13 8.56 10.58 -30.09
N GLU A 14 9.63 10.06 -30.68
CA GLU A 14 9.61 9.34 -31.95
C GLU A 14 8.80 8.04 -31.84
N GLN A 15 8.78 7.44 -30.64
CA GLN A 15 8.00 6.24 -30.32
C GLN A 15 6.56 6.53 -29.89
N GLY A 16 6.17 7.81 -29.72
CA GLY A 16 4.82 8.20 -29.30
C GLY A 16 4.48 7.88 -27.84
N LEU A 17 5.48 7.80 -26.96
CA LEU A 17 5.29 7.64 -25.52
C LEU A 17 4.98 8.99 -24.85
N ASN A 18 4.58 8.94 -23.57
CA ASN A 18 4.25 10.15 -22.81
C ASN A 18 5.49 10.96 -22.37
N SER A 19 6.59 10.28 -22.03
CA SER A 19 7.80 10.89 -21.49
C SER A 19 9.01 9.96 -21.65
N GLU A 20 10.20 10.45 -21.30
CA GLU A 20 11.41 9.60 -21.24
C GLU A 20 11.35 8.53 -20.14
N ASN A 21 10.49 8.73 -19.13
CA ASN A 21 10.22 7.76 -18.07
C ASN A 21 9.21 6.72 -18.56
N PHE A 22 9.32 5.48 -18.07
CA PHE A 22 8.41 4.41 -18.46
C PHE A 22 8.20 3.38 -17.34
N ILE A 23 7.00 2.83 -17.34
CA ILE A 23 6.63 1.64 -16.58
C ILE A 23 5.88 0.74 -17.56
N ALA A 24 6.55 -0.30 -18.04
CA ALA A 24 6.05 -1.15 -19.11
C ALA A 24 5.83 -2.57 -18.58
N PHE A 25 4.78 -3.22 -19.09
CA PHE A 25 4.42 -4.59 -18.75
C PHE A 25 4.34 -5.43 -20.01
N ASN A 26 4.96 -6.61 -20.00
CA ASN A 26 4.82 -7.63 -21.02
C ASN A 26 4.31 -8.92 -20.36
N LEU A 27 3.07 -9.31 -20.65
CA LEU A 27 2.43 -10.48 -20.03
C LEU A 27 2.93 -11.81 -20.62
N THR A 28 3.38 -11.82 -21.89
CA THR A 28 3.96 -13.01 -22.52
C THR A 28 5.31 -13.34 -21.89
N GLU A 29 6.17 -12.35 -21.76
CA GLU A 29 7.49 -12.50 -21.12
C GLU A 29 7.41 -12.49 -19.59
N ARG A 30 6.29 -12.03 -19.02
CA ARG A 30 6.06 -11.88 -17.58
C ARG A 30 7.05 -10.92 -16.92
N ILE A 31 7.29 -9.78 -17.58
CA ILE A 31 8.25 -8.77 -17.15
C ILE A 31 7.55 -7.43 -16.92
N GLN A 32 7.94 -6.76 -15.84
CA GLN A 32 7.73 -5.32 -15.62
C GLN A 32 9.09 -4.63 -15.73
N LEU A 33 9.17 -3.54 -16.50
CA LEU A 33 10.32 -2.67 -16.62
C LEU A 33 9.98 -1.30 -16.04
N ILE A 34 10.87 -0.75 -15.20
CA ILE A 34 10.75 0.60 -14.62
C ILE A 34 11.98 1.40 -15.05
N GLY A 35 11.79 2.57 -15.66
CA GLY A 35 12.86 3.49 -16.08
C GLY A 35 12.54 4.93 -15.71
N GLY A 36 13.57 5.66 -15.28
CA GLY A 36 13.54 7.08 -14.90
C GLY A 36 12.92 7.40 -13.54
N THR A 37 11.84 6.72 -13.16
CA THR A 37 11.19 6.92 -11.85
C THR A 37 11.88 6.12 -10.74
N TRP A 38 12.09 6.78 -9.59
CA TRP A 38 12.64 6.19 -8.36
C TRP A 38 11.58 5.88 -7.30
N TYR A 39 10.31 6.17 -7.60
CA TYR A 39 9.22 6.01 -6.64
C TYR A 39 9.01 4.53 -6.30
N GLY A 40 9.10 4.17 -5.01
CA GLY A 40 9.03 2.78 -4.56
C GLY A 40 7.69 2.12 -4.90
N GLY A 41 6.61 2.90 -4.89
CA GLY A 41 5.25 2.44 -5.17
C GLY A 41 5.07 1.77 -6.53
N GLU A 42 5.91 2.06 -7.53
CA GLU A 42 5.79 1.47 -8.87
C GLU A 42 6.10 -0.04 -8.89
N MET A 43 7.00 -0.48 -8.01
CA MET A 43 7.30 -1.91 -7.85
C MET A 43 6.13 -2.66 -7.22
N LYS A 44 5.46 -2.04 -6.23
CA LYS A 44 4.28 -2.59 -5.55
C LYS A 44 3.07 -2.62 -6.49
N LYS A 45 2.65 -1.45 -6.98
CA LYS A 45 1.42 -1.31 -7.78
C LYS A 45 1.49 -2.02 -9.13
N GLY A 46 2.68 -2.18 -9.70
CA GLY A 46 2.84 -2.99 -10.91
C GLY A 46 2.46 -4.45 -10.70
N MET A 47 2.90 -5.07 -9.60
CA MET A 47 2.49 -6.44 -9.27
C MET A 47 1.01 -6.52 -8.93
N PHE A 48 0.47 -5.53 -8.22
CA PHE A 48 -0.97 -5.45 -7.96
C PHE A 48 -1.80 -5.40 -9.24
N SER A 49 -1.37 -4.65 -10.26
CA SER A 49 -2.01 -4.64 -11.58
C SER A 49 -2.02 -6.02 -12.24
N ILE A 50 -0.95 -6.82 -12.08
CA ILE A 50 -0.92 -8.20 -12.57
C ILE A 50 -1.92 -9.08 -11.80
N MET A 51 -2.03 -8.92 -10.48
CA MET A 51 -3.03 -9.66 -9.68
C MET A 51 -4.46 -9.30 -10.08
N ASN A 52 -4.73 -8.00 -10.31
CA ASN A 52 -6.00 -7.50 -10.81
C ASN A 52 -6.36 -8.05 -12.20
N TYR A 53 -5.38 -8.40 -13.04
CA TYR A 53 -5.64 -9.07 -14.31
C TYR A 53 -5.89 -10.58 -14.14
N LEU A 54 -5.03 -11.28 -13.38
CA LEU A 54 -5.02 -12.74 -13.34
C LEU A 54 -6.09 -13.36 -12.43
N LEU A 55 -6.35 -12.76 -11.26
CA LEU A 55 -7.22 -13.37 -10.26
C LEU A 55 -8.70 -13.35 -10.65
N PRO A 56 -9.27 -12.24 -11.17
CA PRO A 56 -10.68 -12.23 -11.56
C PRO A 56 -11.01 -13.25 -12.66
N LEU A 57 -10.06 -13.55 -13.56
CA LEU A 57 -10.21 -14.58 -14.60
C LEU A 57 -10.36 -16.00 -14.03
N LYS A 58 -10.04 -16.19 -12.75
CA LYS A 58 -10.19 -17.45 -12.00
C LYS A 58 -11.32 -17.39 -10.97
N GLY A 59 -12.17 -16.36 -11.01
CA GLY A 59 -13.25 -16.17 -10.04
C GLY A 59 -12.82 -15.64 -8.67
N ILE A 60 -11.57 -15.19 -8.53
CA ILE A 60 -11.04 -14.63 -7.28
C ILE A 60 -11.11 -13.11 -7.35
N ALA A 61 -11.75 -12.45 -6.39
CA ALA A 61 -11.76 -10.99 -6.35
C ALA A 61 -10.35 -10.47 -6.03
N SER A 62 -9.94 -9.39 -6.70
CA SER A 62 -8.70 -8.67 -6.41
C SER A 62 -9.07 -7.23 -6.05
N MET A 63 -8.70 -6.80 -4.85
CA MET A 63 -9.32 -5.67 -4.18
C MET A 63 -8.27 -4.67 -3.69
N HIS A 64 -8.54 -3.39 -3.93
CA HIS A 64 -7.77 -2.28 -3.36
C HIS A 64 -8.45 -1.84 -2.06
N CYS A 65 -8.17 -2.57 -0.98
CA CYS A 65 -8.77 -2.37 0.32
C CYS A 65 -7.76 -2.67 1.43
N SER A 66 -8.00 -2.15 2.64
CA SER A 66 -7.40 -2.74 3.83
C SER A 66 -8.33 -3.78 4.42
N ALA A 67 -7.81 -4.67 5.28
CA ALA A 67 -8.60 -5.70 5.92
C ALA A 67 -8.12 -6.02 7.34
N ASN A 68 -9.08 -6.29 8.24
CA ASN A 68 -8.81 -6.74 9.60
C ASN A 68 -9.89 -7.70 10.12
N VAL A 69 -9.58 -8.41 11.19
CA VAL A 69 -10.45 -9.43 11.79
C VAL A 69 -10.65 -9.20 13.28
N GLY A 70 -11.90 -9.31 13.73
CA GLY A 70 -12.24 -9.25 15.15
C GLY A 70 -11.89 -10.55 15.90
N GLU A 71 -12.00 -10.53 17.22
CA GLU A 71 -11.77 -11.72 18.05
C GLU A 71 -12.72 -12.89 17.71
N LYS A 72 -13.94 -12.58 17.25
CA LYS A 72 -14.95 -13.58 16.84
C LYS A 72 -14.74 -14.11 15.42
N GLY A 73 -13.69 -13.67 14.72
CA GLY A 73 -13.42 -14.06 13.34
C GLY A 73 -14.20 -13.25 12.29
N ASP A 74 -14.92 -12.21 12.71
CA ASP A 74 -15.63 -11.31 11.80
C ASP A 74 -14.64 -10.46 11.00
N VAL A 75 -14.55 -10.67 9.69
CA VAL A 75 -13.66 -9.93 8.79
C VAL A 75 -14.36 -8.69 8.24
N ALA A 76 -13.62 -7.58 8.22
CA ALA A 76 -14.03 -6.33 7.59
C ALA A 76 -13.01 -5.91 6.53
N ILE A 77 -13.51 -5.41 5.40
CA ILE A 77 -12.70 -4.83 4.32
C ILE A 77 -13.08 -3.37 4.08
N PHE A 78 -12.08 -2.52 3.85
CA PHE A 78 -12.24 -1.08 3.70
C PHE A 78 -11.68 -0.64 2.35
N PHE A 79 -12.54 -0.46 1.35
CA PHE A 79 -12.14 0.11 0.06
C PHE A 79 -11.94 1.62 0.19
N GLY A 80 -10.98 2.15 -0.57
CA GLY A 80 -10.70 3.57 -0.59
C GLY A 80 -9.47 3.90 -1.40
N LEU A 81 -9.34 5.16 -1.81
CA LEU A 81 -8.12 5.65 -2.46
C LEU A 81 -7.01 5.85 -1.42
N SER A 82 -5.82 6.23 -1.89
CA SER A 82 -4.74 6.60 -0.98
C SER A 82 -5.12 7.85 -0.19
N GLY A 83 -4.92 7.84 1.13
CA GLY A 83 -5.24 8.98 1.99
C GLY A 83 -6.69 9.10 2.42
N THR A 84 -7.57 8.14 2.12
CA THR A 84 -8.99 8.16 2.55
C THR A 84 -9.25 7.41 3.86
N GLY A 85 -8.20 7.02 4.59
CA GLY A 85 -8.31 6.39 5.92
C GLY A 85 -8.21 4.85 5.96
N LYS A 86 -7.92 4.16 4.84
CA LYS A 86 -7.79 2.68 4.81
C LYS A 86 -6.83 2.15 5.88
N THR A 87 -5.59 2.63 5.88
CA THR A 87 -4.51 2.16 6.77
C THR A 87 -4.88 2.45 8.23
N THR A 88 -5.21 3.72 8.53
CA THR A 88 -5.60 4.19 9.86
C THR A 88 -6.78 3.41 10.45
N LEU A 89 -7.86 3.18 9.68
CA LEU A 89 -9.04 2.46 10.19
C LEU A 89 -8.82 0.94 10.29
N SER A 90 -7.86 0.38 9.54
CA SER A 90 -7.54 -1.04 9.64
C SER A 90 -6.63 -1.37 10.83
N THR A 91 -5.84 -0.42 11.32
CA THR A 91 -5.00 -0.52 12.51
C THR A 91 -5.79 -0.18 13.79
N ASP A 92 -6.94 -0.82 13.95
CA ASP A 92 -7.74 -0.74 15.18
C ASP A 92 -7.12 -1.66 16.25
N PRO A 93 -6.78 -1.18 17.46
CA PRO A 93 -6.19 -2.01 18.51
C PRO A 93 -7.09 -3.19 18.96
N LYS A 94 -8.39 -3.16 18.66
CA LYS A 94 -9.34 -4.24 18.98
C LYS A 94 -9.46 -5.29 17.88
N ARG A 95 -8.73 -5.13 16.77
CA ARG A 95 -8.83 -5.99 15.58
C ARG A 95 -7.44 -6.34 15.07
N ARG A 96 -7.26 -7.60 14.66
CA ARG A 96 -5.99 -8.04 14.08
C ARG A 96 -5.91 -7.61 12.63
N LEU A 97 -4.85 -6.92 12.25
CA LEU A 97 -4.58 -6.52 10.87
C LEU A 97 -4.31 -7.74 9.98
N ILE A 98 -4.97 -7.81 8.82
CA ILE A 98 -4.67 -8.77 7.75
C ILE A 98 -3.71 -8.11 6.74
N GLY A 99 -4.01 -6.87 6.34
CA GLY A 99 -3.16 -6.05 5.47
C GLY A 99 -3.76 -4.67 5.24
N ASP A 100 -3.00 -3.73 4.70
CA ASP A 100 -3.37 -2.31 4.63
C ASP A 100 -3.84 -1.81 3.25
N ASP A 101 -3.64 -2.56 2.16
CA ASP A 101 -3.87 -2.00 0.83
C ASP A 101 -4.32 -2.97 -0.28
N GLU A 102 -3.83 -4.22 -0.31
CA GLU A 102 -4.07 -5.13 -1.44
C GLU A 102 -4.48 -6.55 -0.99
N HIS A 103 -5.72 -6.95 -1.31
CA HIS A 103 -6.26 -8.25 -0.89
C HIS A 103 -6.93 -9.02 -2.02
N GLY A 104 -6.86 -10.34 -1.92
CA GLY A 104 -7.70 -11.25 -2.67
C GLY A 104 -8.88 -11.75 -1.84
N TRP A 105 -9.91 -12.23 -2.52
CA TRP A 105 -11.00 -12.98 -1.88
C TRP A 105 -11.37 -14.18 -2.75
N ASP A 106 -11.11 -15.37 -2.22
CA ASP A 106 -11.40 -16.68 -2.84
C ASP A 106 -12.42 -17.48 -2.02
N ASP A 107 -12.54 -18.78 -2.33
CA ASP A 107 -13.45 -19.71 -1.67
C ASP A 107 -13.14 -19.93 -0.17
N ASP A 108 -11.92 -19.61 0.29
CA ASP A 108 -11.51 -19.75 1.70
C ASP A 108 -11.70 -18.45 2.49
N GLY A 109 -11.56 -17.29 1.83
CA GLY A 109 -11.73 -16.00 2.50
C GLY A 109 -10.85 -14.88 1.95
N VAL A 110 -10.60 -13.87 2.80
CA VAL A 110 -9.80 -12.69 2.45
C VAL A 110 -8.33 -12.94 2.79
N PHE A 111 -7.43 -12.64 1.84
CA PHE A 111 -5.99 -12.83 2.01
C PHE A 111 -5.19 -11.65 1.48
N ASN A 112 -4.11 -11.29 2.16
CA ASN A 112 -3.22 -10.20 1.77
C ASN A 112 -2.27 -10.65 0.64
N PHE A 113 -1.97 -9.76 -0.30
CA PHE A 113 -0.92 -10.00 -1.30
C PHE A 113 0.48 -9.65 -0.80
N GLU A 114 0.56 -8.85 0.26
CA GLU A 114 1.78 -8.20 0.71
C GLU A 114 2.38 -8.84 1.98
N GLY A 115 3.68 -8.64 2.18
CA GLY A 115 4.39 -8.98 3.42
C GLY A 115 4.73 -7.78 4.31
N GLY A 116 4.20 -6.61 3.98
CA GLY A 116 4.49 -5.34 4.63
C GLY A 116 3.36 -4.34 4.44
N CYS A 117 3.57 -3.14 4.97
CA CYS A 117 2.70 -2.00 4.75
C CYS A 117 3.50 -0.86 4.12
N TYR A 118 2.82 -0.02 3.36
CA TYR A 118 3.41 1.16 2.73
C TYR A 118 2.61 2.40 3.11
N ALA A 119 2.76 2.81 4.37
CA ALA A 119 1.94 3.82 5.01
C ALA A 119 2.34 5.25 4.60
N LYS A 120 1.38 6.16 4.62
CA LYS A 120 1.59 7.60 4.47
C LYS A 120 2.04 8.16 5.82
N THR A 121 2.97 9.12 5.83
CA THR A 121 3.54 9.66 7.08
C THR A 121 3.37 11.16 7.27
N ILE A 122 2.73 11.86 6.33
CA ILE A 122 2.44 13.28 6.46
C ILE A 122 1.50 13.50 7.66
N LYS A 123 1.88 14.37 8.59
CA LYS A 123 1.19 14.65 9.86
C LYS A 123 1.05 13.44 10.78
N LEU A 124 1.93 12.43 10.64
CA LEU A 124 1.94 11.28 11.53
C LEU A 124 2.31 11.72 12.95
N SER A 125 1.53 11.27 13.93
CA SER A 125 1.85 11.46 15.35
C SER A 125 1.59 10.19 16.13
N GLU A 126 2.41 9.94 17.14
CA GLU A 126 2.28 8.79 18.05
C GLU A 126 0.91 8.77 18.76
N ALA A 127 0.35 9.94 19.06
CA ALA A 127 -0.96 10.05 19.73
C ALA A 127 -2.13 9.63 18.84
N ALA A 128 -2.07 9.90 17.53
CA ALA A 128 -3.15 9.58 16.60
C ALA A 128 -3.02 8.16 16.02
N GLU A 129 -1.79 7.74 15.69
CA GLU A 129 -1.52 6.48 15.00
C GLU A 129 -0.32 5.74 15.65
N PRO A 130 -0.47 5.27 16.91
CA PRO A 130 0.63 4.69 17.68
C PRO A 130 1.26 3.47 17.02
N ASP A 131 0.44 2.54 16.49
CA ASP A 131 0.94 1.32 15.84
C ASP A 131 1.83 1.64 14.62
N ILE A 132 1.41 2.57 13.77
CA ILE A 132 2.19 2.99 12.59
C ILE A 132 3.46 3.71 13.04
N TYR A 133 3.35 4.62 14.02
CA TYR A 133 4.50 5.34 14.55
C TYR A 133 5.56 4.41 15.14
N HIS A 134 5.16 3.42 15.94
CA HIS A 134 6.06 2.43 16.53
C HIS A 134 6.58 1.39 15.54
N ALA A 135 5.90 1.20 14.39
CA ALA A 135 6.43 0.40 13.29
C ALA A 135 7.65 1.05 12.62
N ILE A 136 7.88 2.36 12.80
CA ILE A 136 9.04 3.09 12.27
C ILE A 136 10.25 2.85 13.19
N ARG A 137 10.97 1.77 12.89
CA ARG A 137 12.22 1.38 13.57
C ARG A 137 13.18 0.73 12.58
N ARG A 138 14.35 0.28 13.03
CA ARG A 138 15.33 -0.41 12.16
C ARG A 138 14.62 -1.49 11.33
N ASN A 139 14.92 -1.52 10.02
CA ASN A 139 14.28 -2.34 8.97
C ASN A 139 13.01 -1.73 8.34
N ALA A 140 12.50 -0.61 8.85
CA ALA A 140 11.61 0.26 8.09
C ALA A 140 12.43 1.14 7.13
N LEU A 141 11.82 1.57 6.04
CA LEU A 141 12.40 2.48 5.06
C LEU A 141 11.50 3.70 4.89
N LEU A 142 12.00 4.85 5.35
CA LEU A 142 11.35 6.14 5.17
C LEU A 142 11.64 6.68 3.78
N GLU A 143 10.64 7.29 3.15
CA GLU A 143 10.72 7.83 1.80
C GLU A 143 10.19 9.27 1.78
N ASN A 144 11.03 10.19 1.30
CA ASN A 144 10.77 11.62 1.14
C ASN A 144 10.39 12.42 2.40
N VAL A 145 10.52 11.84 3.60
CA VAL A 145 10.41 12.62 4.85
C VAL A 145 11.53 13.66 4.98
N VAL A 146 11.30 14.68 5.80
CA VAL A 146 12.33 15.64 6.18
C VAL A 146 13.00 15.16 7.47
N VAL A 147 14.32 15.04 7.43
CA VAL A 147 15.15 14.64 8.56
C VAL A 147 15.97 15.85 8.96
N ARG A 148 15.88 16.26 10.23
CA ARG A 148 16.62 17.39 10.80
C ARG A 148 18.09 17.03 11.00
N ALA A 149 18.90 18.05 11.29
CA ALA A 149 20.34 17.87 11.48
C ALA A 149 20.71 16.93 12.64
N ASP A 150 19.84 16.81 13.66
CA ASP A 150 20.00 15.90 14.80
C ASP A 150 19.49 14.47 14.53
N GLY A 151 18.98 14.20 13.32
CA GLY A 151 18.41 12.93 12.92
C GLY A 151 16.93 12.75 13.28
N THR A 152 16.30 13.71 13.97
CA THR A 152 14.85 13.66 14.21
C THR A 152 14.07 13.89 12.92
N ILE A 153 12.88 13.29 12.83
CA ILE A 153 12.03 13.39 11.64
C ILE A 153 11.00 14.50 11.87
N ASP A 154 10.75 15.29 10.83
CA ASP A 154 9.62 16.22 10.77
C ASP A 154 8.52 15.60 9.90
N PHE A 155 7.51 15.02 10.54
CA PHE A 155 6.37 14.43 9.82
C PHE A 155 5.36 15.47 9.33
N ASP A 156 5.42 16.71 9.80
CA ASP A 156 4.53 17.79 9.37
C ASP A 156 5.06 18.54 8.13
N ASP A 157 6.34 18.35 7.78
CA ASP A 157 6.97 19.01 6.64
C ASP A 157 6.68 18.28 5.31
N GLY A 158 5.70 18.83 4.57
CA GLY A 158 5.33 18.43 3.22
C GLY A 158 6.08 19.13 2.08
N SER A 159 7.15 19.90 2.36
CA SER A 159 7.84 20.75 1.35
C SER A 159 8.41 19.97 0.17
N LYS A 160 8.81 18.70 0.37
CA LYS A 160 9.18 17.79 -0.72
C LYS A 160 7.95 17.22 -1.42
N THR A 161 6.98 16.76 -0.64
CA THR A 161 5.71 16.19 -1.10
C THR A 161 4.78 15.93 0.10
N GLU A 162 3.46 16.03 -0.11
CA GLU A 162 2.44 15.55 0.84
C GLU A 162 2.27 14.01 0.81
N ASN A 163 2.97 13.30 -0.09
CA ASN A 163 2.99 11.84 -0.18
C ASN A 163 4.28 11.26 0.43
N THR A 164 4.68 11.75 1.60
CA THR A 164 5.72 11.10 2.40
C THR A 164 5.27 9.72 2.83
N ARG A 165 6.22 8.78 2.86
CA ARG A 165 5.92 7.36 3.04
C ARG A 165 6.88 6.70 4.01
N VAL A 166 6.45 5.56 4.52
CA VAL A 166 7.30 4.57 5.15
C VAL A 166 6.87 3.17 4.69
N SER A 167 7.83 2.31 4.37
CA SER A 167 7.58 0.87 4.25
C SER A 167 8.15 0.14 5.45
N TYR A 168 7.43 -0.87 5.92
CA TYR A 168 7.89 -1.75 6.99
C TYR A 168 7.31 -3.17 6.79
N PRO A 169 8.05 -4.22 7.18
CA PRO A 169 7.51 -5.57 7.27
C PRO A 169 6.26 -5.60 8.16
N ILE A 170 5.27 -6.43 7.84
CA ILE A 170 3.97 -6.39 8.52
C ILE A 170 4.09 -6.75 10.01
N ASP A 171 5.10 -7.57 10.36
CA ASP A 171 5.42 -7.94 11.74
C ASP A 171 6.01 -6.79 12.57
N HIS A 172 6.19 -5.61 11.99
CA HIS A 172 6.44 -4.39 12.76
C HIS A 172 5.21 -3.94 13.56
N ILE A 173 4.01 -4.34 13.14
CA ILE A 173 2.77 -4.18 13.88
C ILE A 173 2.55 -5.43 14.74
N ASP A 174 2.23 -5.25 16.02
CA ASP A 174 2.09 -6.37 16.95
C ASP A 174 0.78 -7.12 16.74
N ASN A 175 -0.32 -6.38 16.60
CA ASN A 175 -1.68 -6.92 16.52
C ASN A 175 -2.07 -7.32 15.08
N ILE A 176 -1.39 -8.33 14.53
CA ILE A 176 -1.65 -8.85 13.18
C ILE A 176 -2.10 -10.31 13.19
N VAL A 177 -2.66 -10.77 12.06
CA VAL A 177 -2.93 -12.18 11.82
C VAL A 177 -1.62 -12.90 11.47
N LYS A 178 -1.34 -14.03 12.14
CA LYS A 178 -0.17 -14.90 11.95
C LYS A 178 -0.60 -16.37 11.97
N PRO A 179 0.14 -17.30 11.34
CA PRO A 179 1.41 -17.10 10.61
C PRO A 179 1.24 -16.61 9.17
N VAL A 180 0.03 -16.65 8.62
CA VAL A 180 -0.29 -16.20 7.26
C VAL A 180 -1.34 -15.10 7.35
N SER A 181 -1.14 -14.01 6.60
CA SER A 181 -2.03 -12.87 6.53
C SER A 181 -3.30 -13.18 5.73
N LYS A 182 -4.17 -14.03 6.29
CA LYS A 182 -5.49 -14.37 5.75
C LYS A 182 -6.50 -14.67 6.84
N ALA A 183 -7.78 -14.48 6.55
CA ALA A 183 -8.89 -14.82 7.44
C ALA A 183 -10.09 -15.31 6.62
N GLY A 184 -11.22 -15.58 7.29
CA GLY A 184 -12.45 -16.02 6.62
C GLY A 184 -13.09 -14.95 5.73
N HIS A 185 -14.30 -15.22 5.25
CA HIS A 185 -15.04 -14.29 4.41
C HIS A 185 -15.37 -12.97 5.13
N ALA A 186 -15.30 -11.86 4.38
CA ALA A 186 -15.71 -10.57 4.91
C ALA A 186 -17.23 -10.55 5.17
N THR A 187 -17.61 -10.15 6.38
CA THR A 187 -19.01 -9.93 6.77
C THR A 187 -19.39 -8.45 6.74
N LYS A 188 -18.37 -7.57 6.60
CA LYS A 188 -18.51 -6.12 6.51
C LYS A 188 -17.67 -5.62 5.33
N VAL A 189 -18.32 -4.89 4.43
CA VAL A 189 -17.68 -4.21 3.29
C VAL A 189 -17.94 -2.72 3.45
N ILE A 190 -16.87 -1.95 3.60
CA ILE A 190 -16.93 -0.51 3.91
C ILE A 190 -16.29 0.24 2.74
N PHE A 191 -16.98 1.25 2.23
CA PHE A 191 -16.47 2.13 1.18
C PHE A 191 -16.13 3.49 1.78
N LEU A 192 -14.84 3.81 1.82
CA LEU A 192 -14.33 5.07 2.33
C LEU A 192 -14.33 6.11 1.22
N THR A 193 -14.98 7.24 1.49
CA THR A 193 -15.06 8.39 0.61
C THR A 193 -14.60 9.64 1.36
N ALA A 194 -13.64 10.35 0.79
CA ALA A 194 -13.23 11.67 1.28
C ALA A 194 -14.03 12.71 0.47
N ASP A 195 -15.27 12.94 0.89
CA ASP A 195 -16.18 13.84 0.18
C ASP A 195 -15.81 15.31 0.40
N ALA A 196 -15.15 15.90 -0.59
CA ALA A 196 -14.78 17.30 -0.58
C ALA A 196 -15.99 18.26 -0.69
N PHE A 197 -17.16 17.77 -1.09
CA PHE A 197 -18.38 18.58 -1.19
C PHE A 197 -19.16 18.64 0.12
N GLY A 198 -18.91 17.71 1.06
CA GLY A 198 -19.64 17.63 2.34
C GLY A 198 -21.14 17.35 2.16
N VAL A 199 -21.48 16.47 1.21
CA VAL A 199 -22.86 16.08 0.87
C VAL A 199 -23.25 14.74 1.50
N LEU A 200 -22.29 13.80 1.55
CA LEU A 200 -22.48 12.47 2.13
C LEU A 200 -22.48 12.46 3.67
#